data_AF-A0A7C8BUP4-F1
#
_entry.id   AF-A0A7C8BUP4-F1
#
_cell.length_a   1.000
_cell.length_b   1.000
_cell.length_c   1.000
_cell.angle_alpha   90.00
_cell.angle_beta   90.00
_cell.angle_gamma   90.00
#
_symmetry.space_group_name_H-M   'P 1'
#
loop_
_entity.id
_entity.type
_entity.pdbx_description
1 polymer ?
#
loop_
_entity_poly.entity_id
_entity_poly.type
_entity_poly.pdbx_seq_one_letter_code
_entity_poly.pdbx_strand_id
1 'polypeptide(L)' 'MIITPSATDTTPRAWTDCLAYYNRGTPTSDWFDAEIADEVVPATVHGIHIRTDGHDEL' A
#
# COMPACT_ATOMS: atom_id res chain seq x y z
N MET A 1 -3.72 -32.17 -18.97
CA MET A 1 -3.36 -31.08 -18.05
C MET A 1 -3.99 -29.82 -18.59
N ILE A 2 -5.04 -29.30 -17.95
CA ILE A 2 -5.65 -28.02 -18.35
C ILE A 2 -4.87 -26.93 -17.61
N ILE A 3 -4.35 -25.95 -18.34
CA ILE A 3 -3.69 -24.78 -17.78
C ILE A 3 -4.72 -23.66 -17.80
N THR A 4 -5.27 -23.32 -16.63
CA THR A 4 -6.14 -22.15 -16.50
C THR A 4 -5.25 -20.91 -16.60
N PRO A 5 -5.52 -19.95 -17.51
CA PRO A 5 -4.76 -18.71 -17.53
C PRO A 5 -4.98 -17.96 -16.21
N SER A 6 -3.91 -17.49 -15.58
CA SER A 6 -4.04 -16.56 -14.46
C SER A 6 -4.66 -15.27 -15.00
N ALA A 7 -5.73 -14.80 -14.39
CA ALA A 7 -6.24 -13.47 -14.68
C ALA A 7 -5.15 -12.45 -14.31
N THR A 8 -4.90 -11.48 -15.20
CA THR A 8 -4.05 -10.34 -14.90
C THR A 8 -4.83 -9.41 -13.99
N ASP A 9 -4.29 -9.10 -12.81
CA ASP A 9 -4.82 -8.04 -11.96
C ASP A 9 -4.52 -6.68 -12.61
N THR A 10 -5.58 -5.95 -12.96
CA THR A 10 -5.52 -4.62 -13.57
C THR A 10 -5.93 -3.51 -12.61
N THR A 11 -6.07 -3.81 -11.32
CA THR A 11 -6.40 -2.82 -10.29
C THR A 11 -5.29 -1.75 -10.23
N PRO A 12 -5.60 -0.46 -10.40
CA PRO A 12 -4.59 0.59 -10.33
C PRO A 12 -3.93 0.65 -8.95
N ARG A 13 -2.61 0.82 -8.91
CA ARG A 13 -1.84 0.92 -7.66
C ARG A 13 -0.87 2.08 -7.71
N ALA A 14 -0.62 2.69 -6.56
CA ALA A 14 0.32 3.79 -6.39
C ALA A 14 1.56 3.31 -5.61
N TRP A 15 2.75 3.59 -6.15
CA TRP A 15 4.01 3.39 -5.42
C TRP A 15 4.30 4.64 -4.60
N THR A 16 4.47 4.49 -3.28
CA THR A 16 4.74 5.61 -2.37
C THR A 16 5.97 5.35 -1.53
N ASP A 17 6.88 6.33 -1.49
CA ASP A 17 8.16 6.28 -0.78
C ASP A 17 8.23 7.33 0.34
N CYS A 18 8.77 6.96 1.50
CA CYS A 18 9.13 7.92 2.56
C CYS A 18 10.53 8.51 2.31
N LEU A 19 10.59 9.74 1.77
CA LEU A 19 11.86 10.41 1.48
C LEU A 19 12.73 10.72 2.71
N ALA A 20 12.12 10.78 3.90
CA ALA A 20 12.89 10.93 5.14
C ALA A 20 13.79 9.70 5.42
N TYR A 21 13.35 8.50 5.00
CA TYR A 21 14.12 7.25 5.10
C TYR A 21 15.05 7.03 3.90
N TYR A 22 14.74 7.61 2.74
CA TYR A 22 15.66 7.67 1.60
C TYR A 22 17.00 8.32 2.00
N ASN A 23 16.96 9.43 2.76
CA ASN A 23 18.15 10.12 3.28
C ASN A 23 18.93 9.33 4.34
N ARG A 24 18.43 8.16 4.78
CA ARG A 24 19.06 7.26 5.74
C ARG A 24 19.56 5.96 5.09
N GLY A 25 19.49 5.87 3.75
CA GLY A 25 20.00 4.73 2.98
C GLY A 25 19.12 3.47 3.02
N THR A 26 17.94 3.55 3.62
CA THR A 26 16.96 2.45 3.67
C THR A 26 15.61 2.97 3.19
N PRO A 27 15.35 2.99 1.86
CA PRO A 27 14.05 3.40 1.35
C PRO A 27 12.96 2.53 1.97
N THR A 28 11.98 3.18 2.59
CA THR A 28 10.77 2.52 3.11
C THR A 28 9.63 2.91 2.19
N SER A 29 8.98 1.90 1.61
CA SER A 29 8.03 2.07 0.52
C SER A 29 7.06 0.89 0.45
N ASP A 30 5.89 1.14 -0.15
CA ASP A 30 4.93 0.07 -0.44
C ASP A 30 4.01 0.47 -1.62
N TRP A 31 3.28 -0.52 -2.11
CA TRP A 31 2.23 -0.38 -3.11
C TRP A 31 0.86 -0.26 -2.45
N PHE A 32 0.21 0.89 -2.63
CA PHE A 32 -1.13 1.17 -2.14
C PHE A 32 -2.16 1.06 -3.26
N ASP A 33 -3.42 0.80 -2.91
CA ASP A 33 -4.53 0.96 -3.85
C ASP A 33 -4.59 2.44 -4.28
N ALA A 34 -4.73 2.68 -5.58
CA ALA A 34 -4.84 4.03 -6.10
C ALA A 34 -6.11 4.75 -5.60
N GLU A 35 -7.16 4.03 -5.23
CA GLU A 35 -8.42 4.60 -4.72
C GLU A 35 -8.22 5.38 -3.41
N ILE A 36 -7.31 4.93 -2.54
CA ILE A 36 -7.05 5.52 -1.21
C ILE A 36 -5.65 6.11 -1.08
N ALA A 37 -4.95 6.28 -2.21
CA ALA A 37 -3.55 6.73 -2.21
C ALA A 37 -3.39 8.15 -1.62
N ASP A 38 -4.42 8.97 -1.65
CA ASP A 38 -4.46 10.31 -1.05
C ASP A 38 -4.50 10.28 0.49
N GLU A 39 -4.89 9.16 1.09
CA GLU A 39 -4.91 8.95 2.54
C GLU A 39 -3.58 8.39 3.09
N VAL A 40 -2.63 8.04 2.22
CA VAL A 40 -1.34 7.46 2.62
C VAL A 40 -0.50 8.49 3.37
N VAL A 41 -0.27 8.22 4.65
CA VAL A 41 0.62 9.01 5.51
C VAL A 41 1.95 8.27 5.74
N PRO A 42 3.03 8.95 6.16
CA PRO A 42 4.32 8.31 6.42
C PRO A 42 4.26 7.13 7.39
N ALA A 43 3.33 7.15 8.37
CA ALA A 43 3.11 6.03 9.28
C ALA A 43 2.65 4.76 8.54
N THR A 44 1.73 4.90 7.57
CA THR A 44 1.24 3.81 6.73
C THR A 44 2.36 3.19 5.90
N VAL A 45 3.25 4.03 5.34
CA VAL A 45 4.44 3.57 4.59
C VAL A 45 5.38 2.77 5.47
N HIS A 46 5.43 3.05 6.78
CA HIS A 46 6.24 2.30 7.74
C HIS A 46 5.53 1.04 8.28
N GLY A 47 4.43 0.60 7.66
CA GLY A 47 3.67 -0.59 8.08
C GLY A 47 2.81 -0.36 9.33
N ILE A 48 2.67 0.89 9.78
CA ILE A 48 1.70 1.24 10.82
C ILE A 48 0.37 1.44 10.10
N HIS A 49 -0.35 0.36 9.90
CA HIS A 49 -1.71 0.41 9.40
C HIS A 49 -2.61 1.04 10.47
N ILE A 50 -2.87 2.34 10.34
CA ILE A 50 -4.06 2.92 10.95
C ILE A 50 -5.21 2.34 10.16
N ARG A 51 -5.77 1.27 10.70
CA ARG A 51 -7.01 0.67 10.21
C ARG A 51 -8.09 1.75 10.19
N THR A 52 -8.39 2.26 9.01
CA THR A 52 -9.57 3.10 8.76
C THR A 52 -10.81 2.23 8.46
N ASP A 53 -10.78 0.93 8.74
CA ASP A 53 -12.00 0.12 8.93
C ASP A 53 -12.53 0.33 10.36
N GLY A 54 -12.92 1.58 10.64
CA GLY A 54 -13.73 1.92 11.79
C GLY A 54 -15.13 1.30 11.64
N HIS A 55 -15.24 0.01 11.90
CA HIS A 55 -16.46 -0.61 12.40
C HIS A 55 -16.08 -1.48 13.60
N ASP A 56 -15.78 -0.81 14.71
CA ASP A 56 -15.91 -1.42 16.04
C ASP A 56 -17.40 -1.74 16.22
N GLU A 57 -17.82 -2.94 15.86
CA GLU A 57 -19.05 -3.51 16.37
C GLU A 57 -18.83 -3.95 17.81
N LEU A 58 -19.51 -3.24 18.71
CA LEU A 58 -19.55 -3.40 20.17
C LEU A 58 -19.98 -4.81 20.61
#